data_AF-A0A2E0TLZ0-F1
#
_entry.id   AF-A0A2E0TLZ0-F1
#
_cell.length_a   1.000
_cell.length_b   1.000
_cell.length_c   1.000
_cell.angle_alpha   90.00
_cell.angle_beta   90.00
_cell.angle_gamma   90.00
#
_symmetry.space_group_name_H-M   'P 1'
#
loop_
_entity.id
_entity.type
_entity.pdbx_description
1 polymer ?
#
loop_
_entity_poly.entity_id
_entity_poly.type
_entity_poly.pdbx_seq_one_letter_code
_entity_poly.pdbx_strand_id
1 'polypeptide(L)'
;MPRSLAPVTLALLALGCPSSSEPETLPDGAPFPMDAGMDARVGRPPGPGDGGFAYDVYVDPGCDGGRSTRTEYECDPLDPASCAAGLACFAFAQPPLEPCGEEVFVSQCLAPGPGEQGDDCLGHRDCAAAHLCVVTGAGTQCVRACDVGGGEPSCPRGFLCRSTDVPGYGACF
;
A
#
# COMPACT_ATOMS: atom_id res chain seq x y z
N MET A 1 47.04 -17.67 -18.01
CA MET A 1 47.04 -18.48 -16.77
C MET A 1 45.59 -18.76 -16.39
N PRO A 2 45.07 -19.99 -16.59
CA PRO A 2 43.67 -20.31 -16.30
C PRO A 2 43.48 -20.60 -14.80
N ARG A 3 42.54 -19.91 -14.15
CA ARG A 3 42.12 -20.21 -12.77
C ARG A 3 40.78 -20.94 -12.81
N SER A 4 40.78 -22.13 -12.20
CA SER A 4 39.67 -23.06 -12.10
C SER A 4 38.51 -22.49 -11.29
N LEU A 5 37.30 -22.71 -11.81
CA LEU A 5 36.02 -22.59 -11.11
C LEU A 5 35.79 -23.84 -10.26
N ALA A 6 35.46 -23.66 -8.98
CA ALA A 6 34.90 -24.71 -8.14
C ALA A 6 33.42 -24.39 -7.88
N PRO A 7 32.48 -25.31 -8.16
CA PRO A 7 31.08 -25.13 -7.79
C PRO A 7 30.87 -25.51 -6.32
N VAL A 8 30.32 -24.58 -5.53
CA VAL A 8 29.81 -24.87 -4.19
C VAL A 8 28.33 -25.16 -4.32
N THR A 9 27.98 -26.43 -4.22
CA THR A 9 26.59 -26.91 -4.18
C THR A 9 26.12 -26.88 -2.73
N LEU A 10 25.19 -25.99 -2.39
CA LEU A 10 24.53 -26.00 -1.07
C LEU A 10 23.08 -26.43 -1.28
N ALA A 11 22.77 -27.66 -0.89
CA ALA A 11 21.42 -28.19 -0.79
C ALA A 11 20.93 -28.03 0.65
N LEU A 12 19.82 -27.33 0.88
CA LEU A 12 19.08 -27.38 2.13
C LEU A 12 17.63 -27.81 1.88
N LEU A 13 17.27 -28.91 2.54
CA LEU A 13 15.94 -29.49 2.70
C LEU A 13 15.38 -29.04 4.07
N ALA A 14 14.07 -28.71 4.13
CA ALA A 14 13.15 -29.02 5.24
C ALA A 14 11.78 -28.31 5.01
N LEU A 15 10.66 -29.07 4.89
CA LEU A 15 9.60 -29.27 5.90
C LEU A 15 8.84 -27.96 6.23
N GLY A 16 7.55 -27.74 5.92
CA GLY A 16 6.39 -28.62 5.96
C GLY A 16 5.42 -28.13 7.05
N CYS A 17 4.32 -27.47 6.68
CA CYS A 17 3.13 -27.25 7.54
C CYS A 17 1.89 -26.95 6.66
N PRO A 18 0.93 -27.89 6.49
CA PRO A 18 -0.40 -27.57 6.02
C PRO A 18 -1.30 -27.24 7.22
N SER A 19 -1.69 -25.96 7.37
CA SER A 19 -2.76 -25.57 8.30
C SER A 19 -4.09 -25.59 7.56
N SER A 20 -4.89 -26.61 7.84
CA SER A 20 -6.28 -26.70 7.44
C SER A 20 -7.12 -25.90 8.45
N SER A 21 -7.83 -24.87 7.99
CA SER A 21 -8.90 -24.22 8.76
C SER A 21 -10.26 -24.74 8.26
N GLU A 22 -11.05 -25.23 9.21
CA GLU A 22 -12.40 -25.73 9.02
C GLU A 22 -13.36 -24.53 8.78
N PRO A 23 -14.32 -24.62 7.85
CA PRO A 23 -15.40 -23.65 7.79
C PRO A 23 -16.40 -23.92 8.94
N GLU A 24 -16.48 -22.98 9.88
CA GLU A 24 -17.55 -22.95 10.88
C GLU A 24 -18.92 -22.94 10.17
N THR A 25 -19.72 -23.93 10.53
CA THR A 25 -21.05 -24.15 10.00
C THR A 25 -21.99 -23.11 10.62
N LEU A 26 -22.47 -22.16 9.83
CA LEU A 26 -23.55 -21.26 10.22
C LEU A 26 -24.82 -22.07 10.54
N PRO A 27 -25.47 -21.88 11.69
CA PRO A 27 -26.80 -22.42 11.91
C PRO A 27 -27.83 -21.69 11.04
N ASP A 28 -28.51 -22.46 10.19
CA ASP A 28 -29.74 -22.12 9.50
C ASP A 28 -30.83 -21.64 10.49
N GLY A 29 -31.51 -20.54 10.14
CA GLY A 29 -32.90 -20.36 10.56
C GLY A 29 -33.24 -19.27 11.58
N ALA A 30 -32.65 -18.07 11.50
CA ALA A 30 -33.25 -16.89 12.11
C ALA A 30 -33.99 -16.05 11.03
N PRO A 31 -35.33 -15.89 11.10
CA PRO A 31 -36.03 -14.93 10.25
C PRO A 31 -35.64 -13.52 10.66
N PHE A 32 -34.90 -12.81 9.81
CA PHE A 32 -34.65 -11.39 9.97
C PHE A 32 -35.93 -10.61 9.60
N PRO A 33 -36.58 -9.89 10.53
CA PRO A 33 -37.54 -8.86 10.16
C PRO A 33 -36.76 -7.70 9.53
N MET A 34 -36.73 -7.66 8.21
CA MET A 34 -36.26 -6.49 7.45
C MET A 34 -37.34 -5.40 7.49
N ASP A 35 -37.51 -4.76 8.64
CA ASP A 35 -38.16 -3.45 8.70
C ASP A 35 -37.13 -2.40 8.26
N ALA A 36 -37.10 -2.17 6.94
CA ALA A 36 -36.42 -1.05 6.32
C ALA A 36 -37.15 0.25 6.70
N GLY A 37 -36.78 0.80 7.86
CA GLY A 37 -37.34 2.03 8.37
C GLY A 37 -36.41 2.68 9.40
N MET A 38 -35.25 3.15 8.97
CA MET A 38 -34.50 4.15 9.75
C MET A 38 -34.32 5.41 8.93
N ASP A 39 -35.23 6.34 9.17
CA ASP A 39 -34.92 7.77 9.16
C ASP A 39 -33.62 8.01 9.92
N ALA A 40 -32.72 8.76 9.29
CA ALA A 40 -31.49 9.25 9.87
C ALA A 40 -31.76 10.00 11.19
N ARG A 41 -31.67 9.30 12.33
CA ARG A 41 -31.51 9.92 13.64
C ARG A 41 -30.03 9.96 13.95
N VAL A 42 -29.44 11.10 13.64
CA VAL A 42 -28.16 11.57 14.18
C VAL A 42 -28.17 11.35 15.71
N GLY A 43 -27.23 10.54 16.20
CA GLY A 43 -26.69 10.57 17.55
C GLY A 43 -27.66 10.50 18.73
N ARG A 44 -28.24 9.32 19.02
CA ARG A 44 -28.68 9.03 20.40
C ARG A 44 -27.63 8.13 21.06
N PRO A 45 -26.89 8.60 22.07
CA PRO A 45 -25.98 7.74 22.82
C PRO A 45 -26.76 6.62 23.52
N PRO A 46 -26.13 5.44 23.73
CA PRO A 46 -26.77 4.33 24.42
C PRO A 46 -27.21 4.76 25.83
N GLY A 47 -28.40 4.31 26.24
CA GLY A 47 -28.91 4.57 27.58
C GLY A 47 -28.05 3.89 28.65
N PRO A 48 -28.06 4.40 29.90
CA PRO A 48 -27.30 3.79 31.00
C PRO A 48 -27.99 2.50 31.42
N GLY A 49 -27.61 1.37 30.83
CA GLY A 49 -28.22 0.08 31.18
C GLY A 49 -27.61 -1.14 30.48
N ASP A 50 -27.05 -0.98 29.29
CA ASP A 50 -26.45 -2.11 28.58
C ASP A 50 -24.93 -2.08 28.77
N GLY A 51 -24.40 -3.09 29.46
CA GLY A 51 -22.97 -3.32 29.68
C GLY A 51 -22.19 -3.70 28.41
N GLY A 52 -22.56 -3.11 27.27
CA GLY A 52 -21.79 -3.18 26.04
C GLY A 52 -20.56 -2.30 26.15
N PHE A 53 -19.44 -2.76 25.61
CA PHE A 53 -18.23 -1.96 25.48
C PHE A 53 -18.61 -0.63 24.83
N ALA A 54 -18.35 0.49 25.52
CA ALA A 54 -18.46 1.81 24.95
C ALA A 54 -17.39 1.91 23.86
N TYR A 55 -17.77 1.61 22.62
CA TYR A 55 -16.96 1.97 21.49
C TYR A 55 -17.04 3.50 21.36
N ASP A 56 -15.89 4.13 21.17
CA ASP A 56 -15.84 5.53 20.79
C ASP A 56 -16.56 5.64 19.45
N VAL A 57 -17.75 6.23 19.47
CA VAL A 57 -18.52 6.49 18.25
C VAL A 57 -17.73 7.52 17.46
N TYR A 58 -17.24 7.13 16.27
CA TYR A 58 -16.59 8.07 15.36
C TYR A 58 -17.58 9.21 15.06
N VAL A 59 -17.21 10.42 15.48
CA VAL A 59 -17.93 11.65 15.13
C VAL A 59 -17.20 12.26 13.95
N ASP A 60 -17.90 12.31 12.80
CA ASP A 60 -17.41 13.02 11.63
C ASP A 60 -17.17 14.49 12.00
N PRO A 61 -15.95 15.02 11.82
CA PRO A 61 -15.64 16.43 12.11
C PRO A 61 -16.41 17.42 11.21
N GLY A 62 -17.14 16.94 10.19
CA GLY A 62 -17.96 17.77 9.33
C GLY A 62 -17.14 18.41 8.21
N CYS A 63 -16.18 17.68 7.64
CA CYS A 63 -15.36 18.18 6.55
C CYS A 63 -16.23 18.53 5.34
N ASP A 64 -16.07 19.74 4.83
CA ASP A 64 -16.53 20.16 3.53
C ASP A 64 -15.82 19.29 2.48
N GLY A 65 -16.50 18.30 1.92
CA GLY A 65 -15.94 17.25 1.04
C GLY A 65 -15.34 17.72 -0.29
N GLY A 66 -14.77 18.93 -0.35
CA GLY A 66 -13.94 19.43 -1.43
C GLY A 66 -12.66 18.61 -1.52
N ARG A 67 -12.64 17.65 -2.45
CA ARG A 67 -11.46 16.84 -2.78
C ARG A 67 -10.52 17.68 -3.63
N SER A 68 -9.73 18.55 -3.04
CA SER A 68 -8.58 19.11 -3.74
C SER A 68 -7.36 18.26 -3.35
N THR A 69 -6.83 17.51 -4.30
CA THR A 69 -5.57 16.79 -4.09
C THR A 69 -4.45 17.75 -4.42
N ARG A 70 -3.49 17.92 -3.51
CA ARG A 70 -2.31 18.72 -3.80
C ARG A 70 -1.23 17.84 -4.38
N THR A 71 -0.50 18.38 -5.35
CA THR A 71 0.59 17.70 -6.02
C THR A 71 1.83 18.55 -5.96
N GLU A 72 2.93 17.97 -5.47
CA GLU A 72 4.23 18.60 -5.32
C GLU A 72 5.30 17.68 -5.90
N TYR A 73 5.48 17.77 -7.23
CA TYR A 73 6.43 16.91 -7.93
C TYR A 73 7.74 17.65 -8.23
N GLU A 74 8.83 17.22 -7.61
CA GLU A 74 10.20 17.68 -7.91
C GLU A 74 10.78 16.96 -9.13
N CYS A 75 10.38 15.70 -9.34
CA CYS A 75 10.96 14.79 -10.32
C CYS A 75 9.91 13.81 -10.88
N ASP A 76 10.24 13.08 -11.94
CA ASP A 76 9.40 12.02 -12.50
C ASP A 76 9.97 10.64 -12.12
N PRO A 77 9.26 9.82 -11.31
CA PRO A 77 9.66 8.46 -10.94
C PRO A 77 9.89 7.50 -12.11
N LEU A 78 9.30 7.79 -13.27
CA LEU A 78 9.43 6.98 -14.48
C LEU A 78 10.60 7.41 -15.35
N ASP A 79 11.13 8.62 -15.15
CA ASP A 79 12.32 9.14 -15.83
C ASP A 79 13.56 9.04 -14.92
N PRO A 80 14.48 8.09 -15.17
CA PRO A 80 15.70 7.95 -14.37
C PRO A 80 16.66 9.16 -14.50
N ALA A 81 16.45 10.04 -15.49
CA ALA A 81 17.23 11.25 -15.66
C ALA A 81 16.65 12.47 -14.91
N SER A 82 15.51 12.32 -14.25
CA SER A 82 14.83 13.44 -13.55
C SER A 82 15.56 13.95 -12.31
N CYS A 83 16.49 13.16 -11.77
CA CYS A 83 17.29 13.51 -10.59
C CYS A 83 18.79 13.64 -10.92
N ALA A 84 19.52 14.36 -10.07
CA ALA A 84 20.98 14.46 -10.16
C ALA A 84 21.66 13.09 -9.99
N ALA A 85 22.90 12.95 -10.49
CA ALA A 85 23.64 11.70 -10.43
C ALA A 85 23.77 11.17 -8.99
N GLY A 86 23.41 9.89 -8.80
CA GLY A 86 23.41 9.21 -7.50
C GLY A 86 22.11 9.38 -6.69
N LEU A 87 21.13 10.12 -7.22
CA LEU A 87 19.79 10.22 -6.64
C LEU A 87 18.78 9.47 -7.52
N ALA A 88 17.65 9.10 -6.93
CA ALA A 88 16.51 8.54 -7.61
C ALA A 88 15.25 9.31 -7.21
N CYS A 89 14.28 9.35 -8.12
CA CYS A 89 12.99 9.97 -7.86
C CYS A 89 12.06 8.98 -7.16
N PHE A 90 11.52 9.38 -6.01
CA PHE A 90 10.55 8.58 -5.26
C PHE A 90 9.24 9.34 -5.15
N ALA A 91 8.14 8.72 -5.55
CA ALA A 91 6.79 9.26 -5.36
C ALA A 91 6.08 8.59 -4.18
N PHE A 92 5.35 9.39 -3.41
CA PHE A 92 4.58 8.92 -2.27
C PHE A 92 3.43 9.85 -1.92
N ALA A 93 2.41 9.28 -1.28
CA ALA A 93 1.34 10.03 -0.65
C ALA A 93 1.75 10.43 0.77
N GLN A 94 1.61 11.72 1.09
CA GLN A 94 1.71 12.22 2.46
C GLN A 94 0.30 12.32 3.04
N PRO A 95 -0.02 11.54 4.09
CA PRO A 95 -1.30 11.64 4.78
C PRO A 95 -1.49 13.04 5.38
N PRO A 96 -2.74 13.53 5.48
CA PRO A 96 -3.02 14.80 6.10
C PRO A 96 -2.69 14.78 7.60
N LEU A 97 -2.20 15.92 8.10
CA LEU A 97 -1.93 16.11 9.54
C LEU A 97 -3.20 16.45 10.34
N GLU A 98 -4.22 16.99 9.66
CA GLU A 98 -5.50 17.38 10.24
C GLU A 98 -6.62 16.46 9.74
N PRO A 99 -7.72 16.25 10.50
CA PRO A 99 -8.80 15.33 10.11
C PRO A 99 -9.47 15.67 8.76
N CYS A 100 -9.51 16.97 8.42
CA CYS A 100 -10.04 17.47 7.15
C CYS A 100 -8.92 17.92 6.20
N GLY A 101 -7.66 17.57 6.50
CA GLY A 101 -6.55 17.89 5.63
C GLY A 101 -6.60 17.07 4.34
N GLU A 102 -5.87 17.55 3.35
CA GLU A 102 -5.77 16.91 2.04
C GLU A 102 -4.54 16.01 1.98
N GLU A 103 -4.65 14.90 1.25
CA GLU A 103 -3.49 14.10 0.88
C GLU A 103 -2.64 14.87 -0.12
N VAL A 104 -1.33 14.89 0.12
CA VAL A 104 -0.36 15.54 -0.77
C VAL A 104 0.44 14.46 -1.48
N PHE A 105 0.36 14.43 -2.80
CA PHE A 105 1.19 13.57 -3.63
C PHE A 105 2.52 14.27 -3.89
N VAL A 106 3.60 13.65 -3.45
CA VAL A 106 4.94 14.24 -3.50
C VAL A 106 5.87 13.34 -4.28
N SER A 107 6.74 13.94 -5.10
CA SER A 107 7.90 13.25 -5.67
C SER A 107 9.18 14.02 -5.33
N GLN A 108 10.21 13.32 -4.85
CA GLN A 108 11.46 13.93 -4.39
C GLN A 108 12.68 13.12 -4.82
N CYS A 109 13.78 13.83 -5.08
CA CYS A 109 15.07 13.22 -5.38
C CYS A 109 15.78 12.82 -4.09
N LEU A 110 15.94 11.52 -3.84
CA LEU A 110 16.58 10.97 -2.65
C LEU A 110 17.67 9.95 -3.01
N ALA A 111 18.58 9.71 -2.08
CA ALA A 111 19.55 8.62 -2.24
C ALA A 111 18.82 7.27 -2.21
N PRO A 112 19.02 6.39 -3.21
CA PRO A 112 18.36 5.09 -3.24
C PRO A 112 18.90 4.15 -2.16
N GLY A 113 18.03 3.29 -1.66
CA GLY A 113 18.35 2.18 -0.78
C GLY A 113 18.81 0.93 -1.51
N PRO A 114 19.07 -0.17 -0.78
CA PRO A 114 19.48 -1.44 -1.37
C PRO A 114 18.33 -2.36 -1.76
N GLY A 115 17.09 -2.14 -1.28
CA GLY A 115 15.98 -3.10 -1.40
C GLY A 115 15.43 -3.24 -2.81
N GLU A 116 15.25 -4.48 -3.27
CA GLU A 116 14.73 -4.82 -4.59
C GLU A 116 13.28 -5.34 -4.53
N GLN A 117 12.73 -5.77 -5.67
CA GLN A 117 11.36 -6.27 -5.77
C GLN A 117 11.06 -7.37 -4.72
N GLY A 118 10.11 -7.08 -3.84
CA GLY A 118 9.62 -7.98 -2.80
C GLY A 118 10.34 -7.87 -1.45
N ASP A 119 11.42 -7.10 -1.35
CA ASP A 119 12.11 -6.87 -0.07
C ASP A 119 11.26 -6.03 0.87
N ASP A 120 11.33 -6.32 2.17
CA ASP A 120 10.63 -5.54 3.19
C ASP A 120 11.19 -4.11 3.28
N CYS A 121 10.30 -3.13 3.48
CA CYS A 121 10.68 -1.73 3.62
C CYS A 121 9.87 -1.03 4.71
N LEU A 122 10.46 0.01 5.33
CA LEU A 122 9.76 0.92 6.24
C LEU A 122 9.53 2.29 5.61
N GLY A 123 10.25 2.60 4.53
CA GLY A 123 10.00 3.75 3.69
C GLY A 123 10.81 3.74 2.40
N HIS A 124 10.64 4.80 1.60
CA HIS A 124 11.22 4.93 0.26
C HIS A 124 12.74 4.80 0.21
N ARG A 125 13.45 5.22 1.27
CA ARG A 125 14.92 5.16 1.36
C ARG A 125 15.47 3.74 1.51
N ASP A 126 14.61 2.76 1.81
CA ASP A 126 15.02 1.37 1.90
C ASP A 126 15.06 0.71 0.52
N CYS A 127 14.35 1.28 -0.46
CA CYS A 127 14.22 0.71 -1.79
C CYS A 127 15.22 1.28 -2.79
N ALA A 128 15.65 0.43 -3.72
CA ALA A 128 16.48 0.79 -4.86
C ALA A 128 15.78 1.79 -5.78
N ALA A 129 16.56 2.39 -6.69
CA ALA A 129 16.01 3.28 -7.70
C ALA A 129 14.88 2.60 -8.50
N ALA A 130 13.87 3.37 -8.88
CA ALA A 130 12.66 2.90 -9.57
C ALA A 130 11.84 1.85 -8.79
N HIS A 131 12.02 1.76 -7.46
CA HIS A 131 11.17 0.96 -6.58
C HIS A 131 10.44 1.88 -5.58
N LEU A 132 9.18 1.55 -5.31
CA LEU A 132 8.31 2.22 -4.36
C LEU A 132 8.13 1.32 -3.13
N CYS A 133 8.13 1.89 -1.94
CA CYS A 133 7.77 1.15 -0.73
C CYS A 133 6.24 1.19 -0.58
N VAL A 134 5.56 0.10 -0.89
CA VAL A 134 4.09 0.05 -0.88
C VAL A 134 3.56 -0.88 0.19
N VAL A 135 2.38 -0.56 0.74
CA VAL A 135 1.66 -1.45 1.65
C VAL A 135 0.95 -2.52 0.82
N THR A 136 1.21 -3.78 1.14
CA THR A 136 0.60 -4.96 0.53
C THR A 136 -0.18 -5.77 1.58
N GLY A 137 -0.90 -6.81 1.13
CA GLY A 137 -1.53 -7.76 2.05
C GLY A 137 -0.56 -8.60 2.89
N ALA A 138 0.74 -8.59 2.56
CA ALA A 138 1.78 -9.33 3.27
C ALA A 138 2.71 -8.45 4.13
N GLY A 139 2.47 -7.13 4.18
CA GLY A 139 3.37 -6.16 4.78
C GLY A 139 3.80 -5.08 3.78
N THR A 140 4.80 -4.29 4.12
CA THR A 140 5.34 -3.23 3.26
C THR A 140 6.53 -3.74 2.45
N GLN A 141 6.48 -3.59 1.14
CA GLN A 141 7.49 -4.15 0.23
C GLN A 141 7.95 -3.15 -0.82
N CYS A 142 9.22 -3.25 -1.21
CA CYS A 142 9.77 -2.56 -2.36
C CYS A 142 9.22 -3.20 -3.64
N VAL A 143 8.55 -2.41 -4.48
CA VAL A 143 7.97 -2.87 -5.75
C VAL A 143 8.40 -1.95 -6.87
N ARG A 144 8.65 -2.50 -8.05
CA ARG A 144 9.07 -1.69 -9.20
C ARG A 144 7.93 -0.76 -9.64
N ALA A 145 8.27 0.50 -9.89
CA ALA A 145 7.35 1.47 -10.48
C ALA A 145 7.08 1.14 -11.95
N CYS A 146 5.87 1.44 -12.42
CA CYS A 146 5.48 1.27 -13.82
C CYS A 146 4.52 2.37 -14.28
N ASP A 147 4.43 2.55 -15.60
CA ASP A 147 3.44 3.41 -16.22
C ASP A 147 2.08 2.70 -16.33
N VAL A 148 1.07 3.22 -15.62
CA VAL A 148 -0.32 2.72 -15.68
C VAL A 148 -0.96 2.92 -17.05
N GLY A 149 -0.44 3.85 -17.86
CA GLY A 149 -0.85 4.07 -19.24
C GLY A 149 -0.35 3.01 -20.23
N GLY A 150 0.49 2.08 -19.77
CA GLY A 150 1.08 1.02 -20.60
C GLY A 150 2.32 1.44 -21.39
N GLY A 151 2.90 2.61 -21.08
CA GLY A 151 4.21 3.04 -21.56
C GLY A 151 5.37 2.39 -20.81
N GLU A 152 6.53 3.02 -20.91
CA GLU A 152 7.73 2.61 -20.17
C GLU A 152 7.92 3.51 -18.93
N PRO A 153 8.44 2.97 -17.81
CA PRO A 153 8.83 1.59 -17.57
C PRO A 153 7.63 0.64 -17.41
N SER A 154 7.76 -0.58 -17.94
CA SER A 154 6.79 -1.67 -17.78
C SER A 154 7.25 -2.70 -16.76
N CYS A 155 6.30 -3.49 -16.25
CA CYS A 155 6.59 -4.52 -15.26
C CYS A 155 7.41 -5.68 -15.82
N PRO A 156 8.30 -6.30 -15.02
CA PRO A 156 8.98 -7.53 -15.40
C PRO A 156 7.98 -8.64 -15.74
N ARG A 157 8.43 -9.66 -16.47
CA ARG A 157 7.58 -10.81 -16.81
C ARG A 157 7.05 -11.48 -15.54
N GLY A 158 5.74 -11.71 -15.52
CA GLY A 158 5.05 -12.32 -14.38
C GLY A 158 4.39 -11.33 -13.43
N PHE A 159 4.60 -10.02 -13.64
CA PHE A 159 3.99 -8.96 -12.84
C PHE A 159 3.01 -8.13 -13.67
N LEU A 160 1.99 -7.58 -13.01
CA LEU A 160 1.00 -6.67 -13.57
C LEU A 160 1.20 -5.26 -13.03
N CYS A 161 1.14 -4.26 -13.92
CA CYS A 161 1.15 -2.87 -13.50
C CYS A 161 -0.23 -2.50 -12.94
N ARG A 162 -0.30 -2.16 -11.65
CA ARG A 162 -1.54 -1.71 -11.00
C ARG A 162 -1.37 -0.28 -10.52
N SER A 163 -2.43 0.52 -10.62
CA SER A 163 -2.43 1.89 -10.11
C SER A 163 -2.15 1.93 -8.61
N THR A 164 -1.33 2.89 -8.20
CA THR A 164 -1.16 3.26 -6.78
C THR A 164 -2.07 4.42 -6.43
N ASP A 165 -2.02 4.87 -5.18
CA ASP A 165 -2.72 6.09 -4.75
C ASP A 165 -2.18 7.34 -5.46
N VAL A 166 -0.92 7.29 -5.94
CA VAL A 166 -0.30 8.40 -6.68
C VAL A 166 -0.78 8.40 -8.14
N PRO A 167 -1.48 9.45 -8.61
CA PRO A 167 -2.00 9.49 -9.96
C PRO A 167 -0.90 9.41 -11.02
N GLY A 168 -1.12 8.60 -12.07
CA GLY A 168 -0.20 8.46 -13.20
C GLY A 168 0.91 7.43 -12.99
N TYR A 169 1.03 6.84 -11.80
CA TYR A 169 2.05 5.84 -11.48
C TYR A 169 1.42 4.54 -11.02
N GLY A 170 2.14 3.45 -11.29
CA GLY A 170 1.75 2.11 -10.90
C GLY A 170 2.88 1.38 -10.20
N ALA A 171 2.51 0.24 -9.64
CA ALA A 171 3.40 -0.70 -8.99
C ALA A 171 3.24 -2.09 -9.60
N CYS A 172 4.35 -2.82 -9.69
CA CYS A 172 4.40 -4.18 -10.23
C CYS A 172 4.12 -5.23 -9.14
N PHE A 173 3.03 -5.97 -9.30
CA PHE A 173 2.59 -7.06 -8.42
C PHE A 173 2.39 -8.37 -9.16
#